data_AF-A0A4S3JNH5-F1
#
_entry.id   AF-A0A4S3JNH5-F1
#
_cell.length_a   1.000
_cell.length_b   1.000
_cell.length_c   1.000
_cell.angle_alpha   90.00
_cell.angle_beta   90.00
_cell.angle_gamma   90.00
#
_symmetry.space_group_name_H-M   'P 1'
#
loop_
_entity.id
_entity.type
_entity.pdbx_description
1 polymer ?
#
loop_
_entity_poly.entity_id
_entity_poly.type
_entity_poly.pdbx_seq_one_letter_code
_entity_poly.pdbx_strand_id
1 'polypeptide(L)'
;MKCTTLAGACLFGALAPIPTIFRAIARSTSCPEAPSTLALSDPPYENYMYSDCNVAAQVVVTSPLPNSNLTQIGPRLIVAWPAGNSGVCAYFAPQNGINGSLAIEVINSTVGDPLAPVYIAPSNGSQYPSVGVTGVLRINASATLTVPILGSIRTIRDFVEGPSLLQPDIQDAIQVIGKDRSVSLQRLWLDNITVSTLQFSPAANSKSRVAVVNRTTHFEAGEYIFRAYINYPQLTQLKPDEVLDAENAALHTQQSQKTSALSFLSYSEKLLAGAWRFLTYFGRDSMISALLLEPVLSKGNNSAMEAVIGAVLERINRTDGSACHEETVGDYATWTNLQKNITSTTMLCDYKMVDTDYFLPILIKRYLVDNEVGQRRHKAFLSTPAGSINSVNRNLTWGQLSTLNAERIIRLAGPFAQKQTKENLIHLNDGEVVGQWRDSTYALVPAALRAISILARHGIYPHRKNWAHLAGQYADIWEEKALPFFKAL
;
A
#
# COMPACT_ATOMS: atom_id res chain seq x y z
N MET A 1 9.51 -36.29 65.97
CA MET A 1 8.67 -37.39 66.51
C MET A 1 7.69 -37.81 65.43
N LYS A 2 7.55 -39.13 65.15
CA LYS A 2 6.66 -39.76 64.14
C LYS A 2 7.04 -39.37 62.67
N CYS A 3 7.47 -40.24 61.73
CA CYS A 3 7.09 -41.61 61.32
C CYS A 3 5.58 -41.76 61.04
N THR A 4 5.05 -42.35 59.95
CA THR A 4 5.56 -43.14 58.78
C THR A 4 4.40 -43.21 57.72
N THR A 5 4.46 -43.74 56.48
CA THR A 5 5.39 -44.63 55.75
C THR A 5 5.27 -44.47 54.19
N LEU A 6 6.26 -45.01 53.47
CA LEU A 6 6.38 -45.44 52.05
C LEU A 6 5.15 -45.51 51.09
N ALA A 7 5.35 -45.03 49.84
CA ALA A 7 5.39 -45.80 48.55
C ALA A 7 5.22 -44.82 47.35
N GLY A 8 5.84 -44.97 46.17
CA GLY A 8 6.75 -46.01 45.68
C GLY A 8 6.43 -46.46 44.24
N ALA A 9 6.67 -45.63 43.22
CA ALA A 9 6.68 -46.05 41.80
C ALA A 9 7.38 -45.02 40.88
N CYS A 10 8.41 -45.45 40.15
CA CYS A 10 8.93 -44.72 38.99
C CYS A 10 8.24 -45.23 37.72
N LEU A 11 7.77 -44.34 36.84
CA LEU A 11 7.61 -44.63 35.43
C LEU A 11 8.04 -43.43 34.58
N PHE A 12 8.88 -43.70 33.58
CA PHE A 12 9.22 -42.73 32.53
C PHE A 12 7.99 -42.48 31.65
N GLY A 13 7.70 -41.21 31.37
CA GLY A 13 6.68 -40.79 30.39
C GLY A 13 7.22 -39.62 29.57
N ALA A 14 7.20 -39.74 28.24
CA ALA A 14 7.81 -38.76 27.34
C ALA A 14 7.06 -37.42 27.33
N LEU A 15 7.82 -36.32 27.36
CA LEU A 15 7.29 -34.97 27.12
C LEU A 15 7.05 -34.76 25.62
N ALA A 16 5.79 -34.91 25.19
CA ALA A 16 5.32 -34.34 23.93
C ALA A 16 4.72 -32.95 24.21
N PRO A 17 5.12 -31.90 23.48
CA PRO A 17 4.51 -30.58 23.65
C PRO A 17 3.10 -30.58 23.05
N ILE A 18 2.10 -30.36 23.90
CA ILE A 18 0.71 -30.11 23.48
C ILE A 18 0.68 -28.77 22.74
N PRO A 19 0.10 -28.68 21.52
CA PRO A 19 -0.05 -27.41 20.85
C PRO A 19 -1.09 -26.55 21.58
N THR A 20 -0.62 -25.45 22.18
CA THR A 20 -1.49 -24.52 22.92
C THR A 20 -2.40 -23.77 21.95
N ILE A 21 -3.63 -24.27 21.78
CA ILE A 21 -4.68 -23.57 21.04
C ILE A 21 -5.08 -22.34 21.85
N PHE A 22 -4.46 -21.19 21.55
CA PHE A 22 -4.87 -19.89 22.10
C PHE A 22 -6.22 -19.47 21.51
N ARG A 23 -7.29 -19.89 22.18
CA ARG A 23 -8.66 -19.44 21.89
C ARG A 23 -8.88 -18.08 22.55
N ALA A 24 -8.38 -17.02 21.91
CA ALA A 24 -8.59 -15.65 22.36
C ALA A 24 -10.06 -15.23 22.18
N ILE A 25 -10.70 -14.85 23.29
CA ILE A 25 -12.07 -14.30 23.28
C ILE A 25 -11.95 -12.82 22.90
N ALA A 26 -12.39 -12.47 21.69
CA ALA A 26 -12.30 -11.11 21.16
C ALA A 26 -13.30 -10.15 21.85
N ARG A 27 -12.89 -9.58 22.99
CA ARG A 27 -13.33 -8.23 23.37
C ARG A 27 -12.73 -7.23 22.40
N SER A 28 -13.39 -6.08 22.21
CA SER A 28 -12.80 -4.95 21.50
C SER A 28 -11.44 -4.59 22.12
N THR A 29 -10.36 -4.73 21.36
CA THR A 29 -9.06 -4.20 21.75
C THR A 29 -9.13 -2.69 21.61
N SER A 30 -9.43 -2.01 22.72
CA SER A 30 -9.12 -0.59 22.89
C SER A 30 -7.66 -0.40 22.54
N CYS A 31 -7.36 0.43 21.54
CA CYS A 31 -5.96 0.69 21.21
C CYS A 31 -5.24 1.26 22.43
N PRO A 32 -4.02 0.79 22.74
CA PRO A 32 -3.28 1.23 23.92
C PRO A 32 -2.81 2.68 23.80
N GLU A 33 -2.76 3.20 22.57
CA GLU A 33 -2.35 4.55 22.22
C GLU A 33 -3.50 5.30 21.55
N ALA A 34 -3.46 6.63 21.61
CA ALA A 34 -4.39 7.49 20.90
C ALA A 34 -4.20 7.35 19.37
N PRO A 35 -5.26 7.53 18.57
CA PRO A 35 -5.15 7.51 17.12
C PRO A 35 -4.30 8.67 16.59
N SER A 36 -3.60 8.43 15.50
CA SER A 36 -3.01 9.50 14.69
C SER A 36 -4.08 10.11 13.79
N THR A 37 -4.18 11.43 13.78
CA THR A 37 -5.08 12.18 12.91
C THR A 37 -4.34 13.31 12.21
N LEU A 38 -4.65 13.53 10.94
CA LEU A 38 -4.10 14.63 10.16
C LEU A 38 -5.18 15.20 9.23
N ALA A 39 -5.35 16.52 9.21
CA ALA A 39 -6.20 17.22 8.26
C ALA A 39 -5.33 18.13 7.37
N LEU A 40 -5.53 18.04 6.05
CA LEU A 40 -4.84 18.82 5.03
C LEU A 40 -5.88 19.40 4.06
N SER A 41 -5.98 20.72 4.02
CA SER A 41 -6.86 21.46 3.10
C SER A 41 -6.07 21.89 1.86
N ASP A 42 -6.56 21.52 0.69
CA ASP A 42 -6.12 22.02 -0.62
C ASP A 42 -7.37 22.19 -1.52
N PRO A 43 -8.18 23.24 -1.28
CA PRO A 43 -9.50 23.39 -1.89
C PRO A 43 -9.45 23.32 -3.43
N PRO A 44 -10.25 22.48 -4.10
CA PRO A 44 -11.54 21.91 -3.64
C PRO A 44 -11.46 20.63 -2.80
N TYR A 45 -10.28 20.18 -2.38
CA TYR A 45 -10.06 18.90 -1.69
C TYR A 45 -9.74 19.07 -0.21
N GLU A 46 -10.61 18.54 0.65
CA GLU A 46 -10.34 18.38 2.08
C GLU A 46 -9.92 16.94 2.37
N ASN A 47 -8.72 16.76 2.90
CA ASN A 47 -8.12 15.46 3.15
C ASN A 47 -8.00 15.22 4.66
N TYR A 48 -8.52 14.09 5.13
CA TYR A 48 -8.40 13.65 6.51
C TYR A 48 -7.76 12.27 6.52
N MET A 49 -6.72 12.08 7.33
CA MET A 49 -6.12 10.78 7.60
C MET A 49 -6.42 10.41 9.04
N TYR A 50 -6.81 9.15 9.24
CA TYR A 50 -7.03 8.55 10.55
C TYR A 50 -6.28 7.22 10.59
N SER A 51 -5.50 6.97 11.64
CA SER A 51 -4.99 5.63 11.90
C SER A 51 -4.88 5.28 13.38
N ASP A 52 -5.19 4.02 13.69
CA ASP A 52 -5.04 3.41 15.01
C ASP A 52 -4.52 1.96 14.86
N CYS A 53 -4.51 1.20 15.96
CA CYS A 53 -4.04 -0.18 15.98
C CYS A 53 -4.90 -1.19 15.17
N ASN A 54 -6.07 -0.78 14.67
CA ASN A 54 -7.01 -1.61 13.91
C ASN A 54 -7.19 -1.15 12.45
N VAL A 55 -7.02 0.14 12.15
CA VAL A 55 -7.31 0.71 10.83
C VAL A 55 -6.37 1.86 10.47
N ALA A 56 -6.02 1.97 9.19
CA ALA A 56 -5.50 3.21 8.59
C ALA A 56 -6.38 3.57 7.38
N ALA A 57 -6.93 4.79 7.36
CA ALA A 57 -7.82 5.25 6.30
C ALA A 57 -7.62 6.73 5.98
N GLN A 58 -7.72 7.07 4.69
CA GLN A 58 -7.84 8.45 4.22
C GLN A 58 -9.28 8.71 3.78
N VAL A 59 -9.86 9.80 4.26
CA VAL A 59 -11.11 10.38 3.76
C VAL A 59 -10.76 11.60 2.91
N VAL A 60 -11.31 11.69 1.70
CA VAL A 60 -11.20 12.89 0.86
C VAL A 60 -12.61 13.37 0.54
N VAL A 61 -12.90 14.61 0.94
CA VAL A 61 -14.13 15.30 0.58
C VAL A 61 -13.79 16.31 -0.52
N THR A 62 -14.55 16.32 -1.60
CA THR A 62 -14.41 17.31 -2.66
C THR A 62 -15.68 18.15 -2.72
N SER A 63 -15.53 19.48 -2.74
CA SER A 63 -16.63 20.43 -2.95
C SER A 63 -16.24 21.47 -3.99
N PRO A 64 -17.09 21.73 -5.01
CA PRO A 64 -16.80 22.74 -6.02
C PRO A 64 -16.62 24.15 -5.42
N LEU A 65 -15.57 24.84 -5.88
CA LEU A 65 -15.37 26.27 -5.64
C LEU A 65 -16.10 27.09 -6.73
N PRO A 66 -16.37 28.40 -6.53
CA PRO A 66 -17.05 29.24 -7.52
C PRO A 66 -16.39 29.31 -8.91
N ASN A 67 -15.08 29.02 -9.00
CA ASN A 67 -14.29 28.97 -10.22
C ASN A 67 -13.88 27.54 -10.65
N SER A 68 -14.40 26.50 -9.99
CA SER A 68 -14.09 25.11 -10.35
C SER A 68 -14.63 24.75 -11.72
N ASN A 69 -13.86 23.96 -12.47
CA ASN A 69 -14.38 23.32 -13.68
C ASN A 69 -15.35 22.20 -13.28
N LEU A 70 -16.65 22.47 -13.36
CA LEU A 70 -17.72 21.57 -12.91
C LEU A 70 -17.87 20.29 -13.76
N THR A 71 -17.12 20.14 -14.87
CA THR A 71 -17.01 18.87 -15.61
C THR A 71 -15.96 17.93 -15.04
N GLN A 72 -15.10 18.42 -14.13
CA GLN A 72 -14.03 17.66 -13.48
C GLN A 72 -14.21 17.61 -11.95
N ILE A 73 -14.67 18.71 -11.36
CA ILE A 73 -14.86 18.89 -9.92
C ILE A 73 -16.35 18.79 -9.60
N GLY A 74 -16.74 17.70 -8.96
CA GLY A 74 -18.10 17.49 -8.44
C GLY A 74 -18.07 17.12 -6.94
N PRO A 75 -19.19 17.30 -6.23
CA PRO A 75 -19.31 16.89 -4.83
C PRO A 75 -19.10 15.39 -4.68
N ARG A 76 -18.07 14.97 -3.93
CA ARG A 76 -17.80 13.55 -3.68
C ARG A 76 -17.14 13.28 -2.33
N LEU A 77 -17.43 12.10 -1.80
CA LEU A 77 -16.75 11.49 -0.65
C LEU A 77 -15.93 10.30 -1.16
N ILE A 78 -14.66 10.22 -0.79
CA ILE A 78 -13.81 9.03 -0.93
C ILE A 78 -13.40 8.58 0.48
N VAL A 79 -13.43 7.28 0.74
CA VAL A 79 -12.73 6.66 1.87
C VAL A 79 -11.84 5.57 1.32
N ALA A 80 -10.55 5.57 1.67
CA ALA A 80 -9.52 4.73 1.08
C ALA A 80 -8.66 4.06 2.16
N TRP A 81 -8.38 2.77 1.99
CA TRP A 81 -7.51 1.98 2.86
C TRP A 81 -6.30 1.46 2.07
N PRO A 82 -5.07 1.67 2.56
CA PRO A 82 -3.85 1.02 2.09
C PRO A 82 -3.99 -0.51 1.94
N ALA A 83 -4.71 -1.12 2.87
CA ALA A 83 -5.07 -2.53 2.86
C ALA A 83 -5.86 -2.90 1.59
N GLY A 84 -5.31 -3.83 0.79
CA GLY A 84 -5.96 -4.36 -0.41
C GLY A 84 -6.14 -3.36 -1.56
N ASN A 85 -5.48 -2.19 -1.53
CA ASN A 85 -5.71 -1.08 -2.46
C ASN A 85 -7.21 -0.75 -2.56
N SER A 86 -7.85 -0.55 -1.42
CA SER A 86 -9.31 -0.60 -1.30
C SER A 86 -9.94 0.74 -0.96
N GLY A 87 -11.21 0.91 -1.31
CA GLY A 87 -11.93 2.12 -0.98
C GLY A 87 -13.39 2.09 -1.40
N VAL A 88 -14.07 3.16 -0.99
CA VAL A 88 -15.42 3.51 -1.42
C VAL A 88 -15.42 4.96 -1.91
N CYS A 89 -16.19 5.24 -2.97
CA CYS A 89 -16.44 6.57 -3.47
C CYS A 89 -17.95 6.79 -3.64
N ALA A 90 -18.44 7.96 -3.28
CA ALA A 90 -19.82 8.38 -3.50
C ALA A 90 -19.82 9.77 -4.15
N TYR A 91 -20.34 9.86 -5.37
CA TYR A 91 -20.61 11.12 -6.06
C TYR A 91 -22.02 11.60 -5.75
N PHE A 92 -22.17 12.90 -5.53
CA PHE A 92 -23.44 13.55 -5.24
C PHE A 92 -23.75 14.65 -6.27
N ALA A 93 -25.00 14.69 -6.74
CA ALA A 93 -25.52 15.75 -7.61
C ALA A 93 -26.61 16.56 -6.89
N PRO A 94 -26.70 17.89 -7.12
CA PRO A 94 -27.76 18.73 -6.57
C PRO A 94 -29.14 18.36 -7.15
N GLN A 95 -30.15 18.21 -6.30
CA GLN A 95 -31.53 17.92 -6.75
C GLN A 95 -32.24 19.13 -7.38
N ASN A 96 -31.73 20.35 -7.18
CA ASN A 96 -32.28 21.56 -7.80
C ASN A 96 -31.84 21.75 -9.27
N GLY A 97 -30.97 20.87 -9.80
CA GLY A 97 -30.45 20.95 -11.18
C GLY A 97 -29.37 22.02 -11.42
N ILE A 98 -28.93 22.76 -10.39
CA ILE A 98 -27.94 23.84 -10.52
C ILE A 98 -26.55 23.29 -10.20
N ASN A 99 -25.76 22.99 -11.23
CA ASN A 99 -24.38 22.55 -11.06
C ASN A 99 -23.58 23.55 -10.20
N GLY A 100 -22.79 23.02 -9.25
CA GLY A 100 -22.01 23.82 -8.31
C GLY A 100 -22.78 24.37 -7.10
N SER A 101 -24.12 24.24 -7.02
CA SER A 101 -24.86 24.70 -5.82
C SER A 101 -24.75 23.77 -4.61
N LEU A 102 -24.33 22.52 -4.84
CA LEU A 102 -24.14 21.51 -3.79
C LEU A 102 -22.72 21.57 -3.26
N ALA A 103 -22.60 21.81 -1.96
CA ALA A 103 -21.38 21.68 -1.19
C ALA A 103 -21.57 20.63 -0.09
N ILE A 104 -20.53 19.84 0.12
CA ILE A 104 -20.42 18.84 1.17
C ILE A 104 -19.13 19.05 1.97
N GLU A 105 -19.18 18.84 3.27
CA GLU A 105 -18.02 18.98 4.16
C GLU A 105 -18.09 17.93 5.28
N VAL A 106 -16.93 17.48 5.75
CA VAL A 106 -16.85 16.64 6.96
C VAL A 106 -16.59 17.57 8.15
N ILE A 107 -17.43 17.45 9.17
CA ILE A 107 -17.46 18.36 10.31
C ILE A 107 -17.12 17.66 11.62
N ASN A 108 -16.48 18.41 12.52
CA ASN A 108 -16.19 17.98 13.88
C ASN A 108 -17.51 17.75 14.64
N SER A 109 -17.57 16.69 15.44
CA SER A 109 -18.81 16.26 16.10
C SER A 109 -18.54 15.41 17.34
N THR A 110 -19.59 15.04 18.07
CA THR A 110 -19.49 14.03 19.15
C THR A 110 -19.25 12.61 18.63
N VAL A 111 -19.31 12.38 17.31
CA VAL A 111 -18.95 11.09 16.70
C VAL A 111 -17.44 10.98 16.49
N GLY A 112 -16.75 12.10 16.21
CA GLY A 112 -15.33 12.16 15.95
C GLY A 112 -14.86 13.57 15.62
N ASP A 113 -13.55 13.82 15.75
CA ASP A 113 -12.93 15.14 15.61
C ASP A 113 -11.81 15.13 14.53
N PRO A 114 -12.17 15.14 13.23
CA PRO A 114 -13.52 14.99 12.67
C PRO A 114 -13.90 13.52 12.38
N LEU A 115 -12.98 12.58 12.54
CA LEU A 115 -13.16 11.15 12.29
C LEU A 115 -13.02 10.32 13.57
N ALA A 116 -13.62 9.13 13.55
CA ALA A 116 -13.48 8.10 14.58
C ALA A 116 -13.46 6.70 13.93
N PRO A 117 -12.98 5.66 14.64
CA PRO A 117 -12.84 4.33 14.07
C PRO A 117 -14.18 3.61 13.99
N VAL A 118 -14.33 2.76 12.99
CA VAL A 118 -15.32 1.68 12.98
C VAL A 118 -14.57 0.38 13.24
N TYR A 119 -14.99 -0.36 14.25
CA TYR A 119 -14.56 -1.73 14.51
C TYR A 119 -15.78 -2.61 14.74
N ILE A 120 -15.88 -3.69 13.97
CA ILE A 120 -16.88 -4.74 14.14
C ILE A 120 -16.11 -6.05 14.24
N ALA A 121 -16.26 -6.75 15.38
CA ALA A 121 -15.60 -8.03 15.60
C ALA A 121 -15.99 -9.05 14.52
N PRO A 122 -15.11 -10.03 14.19
CA PRO A 122 -15.42 -11.03 13.16
C PRO A 122 -16.69 -11.81 13.52
N SER A 123 -17.63 -11.90 12.59
CA SER A 123 -18.79 -12.79 12.67
C SER A 123 -18.41 -14.22 12.27
N ASN A 124 -19.27 -15.20 12.60
CA ASN A 124 -19.08 -16.58 12.14
C ASN A 124 -18.97 -16.63 10.61
N GLY A 125 -17.77 -16.93 10.09
CA GLY A 125 -17.47 -16.99 8.66
C GLY A 125 -16.51 -15.91 8.15
N SER A 126 -16.34 -14.79 8.86
CA SER A 126 -15.31 -13.79 8.53
C SER A 126 -14.00 -14.10 9.26
N GLN A 127 -12.89 -14.15 8.52
CA GLN A 127 -11.56 -14.30 9.14
C GLN A 127 -11.08 -13.02 9.84
N TYR A 128 -11.48 -11.86 9.31
CA TYR A 128 -11.02 -10.55 9.76
C TYR A 128 -12.15 -9.71 10.37
N PRO A 129 -11.85 -8.79 11.30
CA PRO A 129 -12.83 -7.80 11.77
C PRO A 129 -13.18 -6.86 10.61
N SER A 130 -14.39 -6.29 10.62
CA SER A 130 -14.71 -5.19 9.71
C SER A 130 -14.21 -3.88 10.33
N VAL A 131 -13.25 -3.24 9.67
CA VAL A 131 -12.60 -2.02 10.17
C VAL A 131 -12.77 -0.86 9.20
N GLY A 132 -12.75 0.36 9.71
CA GLY A 132 -13.09 1.53 8.90
C GLY A 132 -13.13 2.84 9.68
N VAL A 133 -13.80 3.83 9.11
CA VAL A 133 -13.96 5.16 9.73
C VAL A 133 -15.40 5.65 9.66
N THR A 134 -15.74 6.51 10.61
CA THR A 134 -17.02 7.21 10.71
C THR A 134 -16.77 8.70 10.96
N GLY A 135 -17.70 9.53 10.52
CA GLY A 135 -17.70 10.98 10.75
C GLY A 135 -19.06 11.58 10.38
N VAL A 136 -19.20 12.90 10.49
CA VAL A 136 -20.42 13.60 10.07
C VAL A 136 -20.17 14.36 8.77
N LEU A 137 -20.91 14.00 7.72
CA LEU A 137 -20.96 14.70 6.45
C LEU A 137 -22.13 15.69 6.48
N ARG A 138 -21.85 16.99 6.39
CA ARG A 138 -22.86 18.02 6.13
C ARG A 138 -23.07 18.15 4.63
N ILE A 139 -24.34 18.27 4.23
CA ILE A 139 -24.79 18.45 2.85
C ILE A 139 -25.65 19.72 2.82
N ASN A 140 -25.20 20.77 2.12
CA ASN A 140 -25.84 22.11 2.21
C ASN A 140 -27.23 22.21 1.53
N ALA A 141 -27.51 21.31 0.58
CA ALA A 141 -28.71 21.30 -0.26
C ALA A 141 -29.13 19.85 -0.52
N SER A 142 -30.39 19.62 -0.90
CA SER A 142 -30.85 18.27 -1.23
C SER A 142 -30.04 17.67 -2.38
N ALA A 143 -29.59 16.43 -2.19
CA ALA A 143 -28.60 15.78 -3.05
C ALA A 143 -29.03 14.37 -3.45
N THR A 144 -28.60 13.91 -4.61
CA THR A 144 -28.76 12.53 -5.07
C THR A 144 -27.37 11.89 -5.16
N LEU A 145 -27.18 10.73 -4.54
CA LEU A 145 -25.97 9.93 -4.77
C LEU A 145 -26.13 9.27 -6.16
N THR A 146 -25.33 9.74 -7.12
CA THR A 146 -25.44 9.35 -8.53
C THR A 146 -24.56 8.15 -8.87
N VAL A 147 -23.33 8.11 -8.36
CA VAL A 147 -22.37 7.03 -8.61
C VAL A 147 -21.73 6.58 -7.29
N PRO A 148 -22.12 5.40 -6.76
CA PRO A 148 -21.36 4.70 -5.73
C PRO A 148 -20.34 3.77 -6.38
N ILE A 149 -19.10 3.74 -5.90
CA ILE A 149 -18.07 2.77 -6.30
C ILE A 149 -17.53 2.14 -5.02
N LEU A 150 -17.63 0.82 -4.87
CA LEU A 150 -17.18 0.10 -3.68
C LEU A 150 -16.26 -1.05 -4.11
N GLY A 151 -15.00 -1.08 -3.66
CA GLY A 151 -14.04 -2.10 -4.08
C GLY A 151 -12.60 -1.60 -4.02
N SER A 152 -11.92 -1.57 -5.17
CA SER A 152 -10.54 -1.08 -5.28
C SER A 152 -10.46 0.41 -5.62
N ILE A 153 -9.41 1.09 -5.13
CA ILE A 153 -9.09 2.44 -5.60
C ILE A 153 -8.75 2.44 -7.10
N ARG A 154 -8.23 1.35 -7.68
CA ARG A 154 -7.95 1.33 -9.11
C ARG A 154 -9.25 1.46 -9.93
N THR A 155 -10.33 0.79 -9.52
CA THR A 155 -11.68 1.02 -10.08
C THR A 155 -12.15 2.47 -9.90
N ILE A 156 -11.91 3.07 -8.73
CA ILE A 156 -12.26 4.48 -8.49
C ILE A 156 -11.46 5.40 -9.43
N ARG A 157 -10.16 5.13 -9.67
CA ARG A 157 -9.32 5.91 -10.60
C ARG A 157 -9.71 5.72 -12.06
N ASP A 158 -10.08 4.52 -12.48
CA ASP A 158 -10.58 4.27 -13.84
C ASP A 158 -11.84 5.10 -14.14
N PHE A 159 -12.62 5.44 -13.11
CA PHE A 159 -13.74 6.38 -13.20
C PHE A 159 -13.34 7.87 -13.09
N VAL A 160 -12.50 8.22 -12.12
CA VAL A 160 -12.13 9.61 -11.79
C VAL A 160 -11.15 10.22 -12.81
N GLU A 161 -10.16 9.45 -13.23
CA GLU A 161 -8.97 9.90 -13.97
C GLU A 161 -8.82 9.20 -15.33
N GLY A 162 -9.36 7.98 -15.44
CA GLY A 162 -9.54 7.27 -16.69
C GLY A 162 -10.70 7.83 -17.52
N PRO A 163 -11.12 7.11 -18.58
CA PRO A 163 -12.24 7.52 -19.44
C PRO A 163 -13.61 7.22 -18.81
N SER A 164 -13.76 7.50 -17.51
CA SER A 164 -14.97 7.30 -16.70
C SER A 164 -15.55 5.88 -16.76
N LEU A 165 -14.68 4.88 -16.63
CA LEU A 165 -15.05 3.47 -16.72
C LEU A 165 -15.62 2.93 -15.40
N LEU A 166 -16.73 2.20 -15.50
CA LEU A 166 -17.28 1.35 -14.45
C LEU A 166 -17.37 -0.08 -15.00
N GLN A 167 -16.83 -1.05 -14.27
CA GLN A 167 -16.87 -2.46 -14.67
C GLN A 167 -18.21 -3.08 -14.22
N PRO A 168 -19.06 -3.63 -15.10
CA PRO A 168 -20.40 -4.14 -14.72
C PRO A 168 -20.36 -5.18 -13.59
N ASP A 169 -19.44 -6.15 -13.67
CA ASP A 169 -19.23 -7.21 -12.65
C ASP A 169 -18.92 -6.65 -11.24
N ILE A 170 -18.41 -5.42 -11.17
CA ILE A 170 -18.13 -4.69 -9.94
C ILE A 170 -19.31 -3.80 -9.56
N GLN A 171 -19.83 -3.01 -10.52
CA GLN A 171 -20.79 -1.95 -10.28
C GLN A 171 -22.20 -2.50 -9.95
N ASP A 172 -22.67 -3.49 -10.69
CA ASP A 172 -24.05 -4.00 -10.56
C ASP A 172 -24.25 -4.83 -9.27
N ALA A 173 -23.14 -5.37 -8.73
CA ALA A 173 -23.06 -6.11 -7.48
C ALA A 173 -23.27 -5.24 -6.22
N ILE A 174 -23.32 -3.91 -6.34
CA ILE A 174 -23.58 -3.00 -5.20
C ILE A 174 -25.04 -3.08 -4.77
N GLN A 175 -25.30 -3.71 -3.63
CA GLN A 175 -26.61 -3.75 -2.99
C GLN A 175 -26.89 -2.44 -2.27
N VAL A 176 -28.06 -1.84 -2.50
CA VAL A 176 -28.51 -0.60 -1.85
C VAL A 176 -29.73 -0.89 -0.99
N ILE A 177 -29.57 -0.75 0.33
CA ILE A 177 -30.54 -1.18 1.34
C ILE A 177 -30.97 0.05 2.16
N GLY A 178 -32.22 0.49 2.01
CA GLY A 178 -32.80 1.56 2.82
C GLY A 178 -33.55 1.02 4.05
N LYS A 179 -33.34 1.63 5.22
CA LYS A 179 -34.04 1.26 6.47
C LYS A 179 -34.11 2.45 7.44
N ASP A 180 -35.27 2.75 8.02
CA ASP A 180 -35.46 3.69 9.15
C ASP A 180 -34.84 5.10 8.95
N ARG A 181 -34.91 5.63 7.72
CA ARG A 181 -34.25 6.88 7.26
C ARG A 181 -32.72 6.79 7.14
N SER A 182 -32.15 5.60 7.09
CA SER A 182 -30.74 5.32 6.78
C SER A 182 -30.61 4.52 5.49
N VAL A 183 -29.41 4.49 4.93
CA VAL A 183 -29.06 3.67 3.76
C VAL A 183 -27.75 2.95 4.03
N SER A 184 -27.65 1.71 3.54
CA SER A 184 -26.41 0.94 3.47
C SER A 184 -26.18 0.51 2.03
N LEU A 185 -25.04 0.89 1.47
CA LEU A 185 -24.49 0.35 0.24
C LEU A 185 -23.47 -0.73 0.62
N GLN A 186 -23.62 -1.93 0.10
CA GLN A 186 -22.75 -3.07 0.41
C GLN A 186 -22.37 -3.81 -0.86
N ARG A 187 -21.14 -4.30 -0.94
CA ARG A 187 -20.70 -5.16 -2.03
C ARG A 187 -19.79 -6.27 -1.52
N LEU A 188 -20.17 -7.51 -1.83
CA LEU A 188 -19.29 -8.67 -1.77
C LEU A 188 -18.30 -8.58 -2.94
N TRP A 189 -17.02 -8.74 -2.64
CA TRP A 189 -15.93 -8.68 -3.60
C TRP A 189 -15.87 -9.95 -4.46
N LEU A 190 -15.07 -9.90 -5.52
CA LEU A 190 -14.91 -11.02 -6.45
C LEU A 190 -14.17 -12.22 -5.81
N ASP A 191 -13.57 -12.04 -4.63
CA ASP A 191 -13.03 -13.13 -3.81
C ASP A 191 -14.10 -13.95 -3.07
N ASN A 192 -15.37 -13.52 -3.13
CA ASN A 192 -16.53 -14.13 -2.51
C ASN A 192 -16.47 -14.22 -0.95
N ILE A 193 -15.62 -13.41 -0.30
CA ILE A 193 -15.43 -13.40 1.17
C ILE A 193 -15.38 -11.97 1.73
N THR A 194 -14.69 -11.05 1.04
CA THR A 194 -14.52 -9.67 1.49
C THR A 194 -15.77 -8.85 1.14
N VAL A 195 -16.23 -8.02 2.08
CA VAL A 195 -17.36 -7.11 1.93
C VAL A 195 -16.89 -5.69 2.26
N SER A 196 -17.04 -4.78 1.29
CA SER A 196 -16.93 -3.33 1.54
C SER A 196 -18.31 -2.73 1.73
N THR A 197 -18.44 -1.82 2.70
CA THR A 197 -19.71 -1.18 3.07
C THR A 197 -19.55 0.33 3.21
N LEU A 198 -20.55 1.08 2.74
CA LEU A 198 -20.74 2.51 2.98
C LEU A 198 -22.16 2.73 3.49
N GLN A 199 -22.33 3.43 4.62
CA GLN A 199 -23.62 3.71 5.25
C GLN A 199 -23.79 5.20 5.47
N PHE A 200 -25.04 5.67 5.43
CA PHE A 200 -25.42 7.00 5.88
C PHE A 200 -26.67 6.93 6.76
N SER A 201 -26.64 7.61 7.90
CA SER A 201 -27.80 7.83 8.77
C SER A 201 -27.84 9.30 9.23
N PRO A 202 -29.01 9.90 9.46
CA PRO A 202 -29.10 11.27 9.97
C PRO A 202 -28.35 11.42 11.30
N ALA A 203 -27.65 12.54 11.46
CA ALA A 203 -26.97 12.87 12.71
C ALA A 203 -27.99 13.05 13.86
N ALA A 204 -27.52 12.97 15.11
CA ALA A 204 -28.37 13.21 16.28
C ALA A 204 -29.03 14.60 16.20
N ASN A 205 -30.33 14.68 16.50
CA ASN A 205 -31.18 15.87 16.36
C ASN A 205 -31.43 16.37 14.92
N SER A 206 -30.83 15.75 13.89
CA SER A 206 -31.15 16.03 12.50
C SER A 206 -32.56 15.55 12.16
N LYS A 207 -33.35 16.43 11.53
CA LYS A 207 -34.68 16.07 10.97
C LYS A 207 -34.56 15.47 9.56
N SER A 208 -33.40 15.63 8.93
CA SER A 208 -33.14 15.24 7.54
C SER A 208 -33.32 13.74 7.31
N ARG A 209 -33.70 13.39 6.09
CA ARG A 209 -33.99 12.01 5.66
C ARG A 209 -33.13 11.63 4.47
N VAL A 210 -32.62 10.40 4.50
CA VAL A 210 -32.22 9.70 3.28
C VAL A 210 -33.31 8.68 2.90
N ALA A 211 -33.64 8.66 1.61
CA ALA A 211 -34.61 7.77 0.99
C ALA A 211 -33.97 7.00 -0.17
N VAL A 212 -34.42 5.77 -0.42
CA VAL A 212 -33.98 4.95 -1.56
C VAL A 212 -35.17 4.76 -2.49
N VAL A 213 -35.01 5.15 -3.76
CA VAL A 213 -36.02 5.00 -4.82
C VAL A 213 -35.32 4.37 -6.02
N ASN A 214 -35.78 3.20 -6.46
CA ASN A 214 -35.21 2.47 -7.60
C ASN A 214 -33.67 2.29 -7.54
N ARG A 215 -33.12 1.91 -6.37
CA ARG A 215 -31.68 1.84 -6.02
C ARG A 215 -30.95 3.20 -5.97
N THR A 216 -31.53 4.28 -6.46
CA THR A 216 -31.01 5.65 -6.30
C THR A 216 -31.22 6.15 -4.88
N THR A 217 -30.22 6.83 -4.32
CA THR A 217 -30.26 7.34 -2.93
C THR A 217 -30.41 8.86 -2.93
N HIS A 218 -31.44 9.35 -2.24
CA HIS A 218 -31.81 10.77 -2.17
C HIS A 218 -31.68 11.29 -0.74
N PHE A 219 -30.98 12.41 -0.57
CA PHE A 219 -30.73 13.08 0.69
C PHE A 219 -31.44 14.43 0.72
N GLU A 220 -32.12 14.74 1.81
CA GLU A 220 -32.47 16.12 2.17
C GLU A 220 -31.19 16.88 2.61
N ALA A 221 -31.20 18.22 2.57
CA ALA A 221 -30.14 19.02 3.17
C ALA A 221 -29.98 18.73 4.68
N GLY A 222 -28.75 18.77 5.19
CA GLY A 222 -28.44 18.58 6.62
C GLY A 222 -27.26 17.66 6.88
N GLU A 223 -27.22 17.09 8.08
CA GLU A 223 -26.05 16.36 8.61
C GLU A 223 -26.33 14.86 8.72
N TYR A 224 -25.37 14.07 8.22
CA TYR A 224 -25.43 12.61 8.14
C TYR A 224 -24.16 11.99 8.72
N ILE A 225 -24.32 11.05 9.64
CA ILE A 225 -23.24 10.15 10.04
C ILE A 225 -22.97 9.22 8.86
N PHE A 226 -21.77 9.28 8.30
CA PHE A 226 -21.30 8.29 7.33
C PHE A 226 -20.45 7.24 8.04
N ARG A 227 -20.54 5.98 7.60
CA ARG A 227 -19.67 4.88 8.06
C ARG A 227 -19.16 4.11 6.85
N ALA A 228 -17.86 4.00 6.70
CA ALA A 228 -17.24 3.23 5.64
C ALA A 228 -16.32 2.17 6.26
N TYR A 229 -16.43 0.91 5.87
CA TYR A 229 -15.64 -0.19 6.46
C TYR A 229 -15.51 -1.41 5.54
N ILE A 230 -14.51 -2.26 5.84
CA ILE A 230 -14.13 -3.47 5.08
C ILE A 230 -13.59 -4.56 6.02
N ASN A 231 -13.84 -5.84 5.72
CA ASN A 231 -13.28 -7.01 6.45
C ASN A 231 -12.08 -7.67 5.74
N TYR A 232 -11.11 -6.86 5.31
CA TYR A 232 -9.89 -7.30 4.62
C TYR A 232 -8.67 -7.26 5.57
N PRO A 233 -7.64 -8.12 5.42
CA PRO A 233 -6.41 -8.05 6.22
C PRO A 233 -5.72 -6.68 6.11
N GLN A 234 -5.48 -6.04 7.25
CA GLN A 234 -4.85 -4.72 7.31
C GLN A 234 -3.32 -4.81 7.23
N LEU A 235 -2.69 -3.70 6.83
CA LEU A 235 -1.24 -3.54 6.87
C LEU A 235 -0.79 -3.08 8.26
N THR A 236 0.44 -3.43 8.64
CA THR A 236 1.01 -3.06 9.94
C THR A 236 1.71 -1.71 9.82
N GLN A 237 1.04 -0.64 10.25
CA GLN A 237 1.57 0.73 10.18
C GLN A 237 2.82 0.89 11.05
N LEU A 238 3.82 1.59 10.54
CA LEU A 238 4.96 2.09 11.31
C LEU A 238 4.60 3.47 11.89
N LYS A 239 4.62 3.60 13.21
CA LYS A 239 4.41 4.87 13.93
C LYS A 239 5.51 5.89 13.61
N PRO A 240 5.34 7.19 13.89
CA PRO A 240 6.37 8.20 13.61
C PRO A 240 7.76 7.80 14.15
N ASP A 241 7.83 7.38 15.41
CA ASP A 241 9.05 6.93 16.11
C ASP A 241 9.65 5.62 15.56
N GLU A 242 8.89 4.84 14.78
CA GLU A 242 9.34 3.63 14.09
C GLU A 242 9.81 3.94 12.66
N VAL A 243 9.43 5.09 12.10
CA VAL A 243 9.78 5.53 10.74
C VAL A 243 11.05 6.36 10.70
N LEU A 244 11.26 7.21 11.70
CA LEU A 244 12.50 7.99 11.84
C LEU A 244 13.48 7.30 12.78
N ASP A 245 14.78 7.57 12.61
CA ASP A 245 15.76 7.15 13.62
C ASP A 245 15.72 8.05 14.87
N ALA A 246 16.21 7.51 15.99
CA ALA A 246 16.14 8.16 17.29
C ALA A 246 16.95 9.47 17.37
N GLU A 247 17.96 9.65 16.51
CA GLU A 247 18.74 10.89 16.42
C GLU A 247 17.90 12.04 15.85
N ASN A 248 16.92 11.71 14.99
CA ASN A 248 16.01 12.66 14.36
C ASN A 248 14.65 12.80 15.07
N ALA A 249 14.48 12.27 16.29
CA ALA A 249 13.21 12.30 17.03
C ALA A 249 12.65 13.73 17.27
N ALA A 250 13.49 14.76 17.25
CA ALA A 250 13.05 16.16 17.32
C ALA A 250 12.14 16.57 16.14
N LEU A 251 12.19 15.87 15.01
CA LEU A 251 11.33 16.13 13.85
C LEU A 251 9.85 15.82 14.15
N HIS A 252 9.53 14.94 15.10
CA HIS A 252 8.14 14.65 15.50
C HIS A 252 7.42 15.87 16.07
N THR A 253 8.13 16.77 16.76
CA THR A 253 7.56 18.01 17.28
C THR A 253 7.77 19.18 16.31
N GLN A 254 8.93 19.29 15.67
CA GLN A 254 9.24 20.39 14.74
C GLN A 254 8.45 20.31 13.42
N GLN A 255 8.12 19.11 12.95
CA GLN A 255 7.48 18.87 11.65
C GLN A 255 6.35 17.83 11.75
N SER A 256 5.60 17.87 12.86
CA SER A 256 4.56 16.90 13.24
C SER A 256 3.63 16.47 12.10
N GLN A 257 3.08 17.42 11.33
CA GLN A 257 2.22 17.12 10.18
C GLN A 257 2.92 16.27 9.10
N LYS A 258 4.19 16.55 8.80
CA LYS A 258 4.97 15.80 7.81
C LYS A 258 5.36 14.43 8.33
N THR A 259 5.74 14.31 9.60
CA THR A 259 6.08 13.02 10.21
C THR A 259 4.85 12.11 10.36
N SER A 260 3.68 12.68 10.68
CA SER A 260 2.41 11.96 10.67
C SER A 260 2.01 11.53 9.26
N ALA A 261 2.17 12.40 8.25
CA ALA A 261 1.92 12.04 6.84
C ALA A 261 2.86 10.92 6.36
N LEU A 262 4.15 10.98 6.70
CA LEU A 262 5.12 9.94 6.36
C LEU A 262 4.79 8.61 7.05
N SER A 263 4.40 8.65 8.34
CA SER A 263 3.94 7.47 9.09
C SER A 263 2.63 6.89 8.53
N PHE A 264 1.70 7.72 8.05
CA PHE A 264 0.49 7.26 7.35
C PHE A 264 0.80 6.53 6.04
N LEU A 265 1.95 6.79 5.41
CA LEU A 265 2.41 6.11 4.20
C LEU A 265 3.40 4.96 4.47
N SER A 266 3.73 4.68 5.74
CA SER A 266 4.76 3.71 6.12
C SER A 266 4.17 2.48 6.82
N TYR A 267 4.41 1.31 6.24
CA TYR A 267 3.97 0.01 6.76
C TYR A 267 5.13 -0.97 6.72
N SER A 268 5.14 -1.96 7.61
CA SER A 268 6.21 -2.97 7.65
C SER A 268 6.30 -3.81 6.36
N GLU A 269 5.19 -3.92 5.63
CA GLU A 269 5.03 -4.67 4.39
C GLU A 269 5.40 -3.84 3.13
N LYS A 270 5.40 -2.50 3.24
CA LYS A 270 5.84 -1.51 2.24
C LYS A 270 5.69 -0.05 2.72
N LEU A 271 6.54 0.83 2.21
CA LEU A 271 6.22 2.26 2.14
C LEU A 271 5.50 2.56 0.82
N LEU A 272 4.43 3.37 0.90
CA LEU A 272 3.63 3.82 -0.23
C LEU A 272 4.23 5.06 -0.89
N ALA A 273 4.25 5.12 -2.22
CA ALA A 273 4.68 6.30 -2.96
C ALA A 273 3.65 7.45 -2.92
N GLY A 274 2.43 7.19 -2.44
CA GLY A 274 1.41 8.21 -2.23
C GLY A 274 0.18 7.68 -1.50
N ALA A 275 -0.75 8.60 -1.21
CA ALA A 275 -2.01 8.30 -0.51
C ALA A 275 -3.04 7.66 -1.46
N TRP A 276 -4.37 7.85 -1.27
CA TRP A 276 -5.43 7.08 -1.96
C TRP A 276 -5.15 6.81 -3.45
N ARG A 277 -4.76 7.82 -4.22
CA ARG A 277 -4.48 7.72 -5.66
C ARG A 277 -3.39 6.70 -6.04
N PHE A 278 -2.46 6.38 -5.14
CA PHE A 278 -1.24 5.62 -5.44
C PHE A 278 -0.92 4.51 -4.42
N LEU A 279 -1.92 3.95 -3.72
CA LEU A 279 -1.71 2.91 -2.70
C LEU A 279 -1.05 1.60 -3.21
N THR A 280 -0.95 1.43 -4.52
CA THR A 280 -0.29 0.31 -5.21
C THR A 280 1.15 0.59 -5.63
N TYR A 281 1.58 1.84 -5.60
CA TYR A 281 2.90 2.27 -6.04
C TYR A 281 3.89 2.14 -4.88
N PHE A 282 4.99 1.44 -5.15
CA PHE A 282 6.12 1.30 -4.25
C PHE A 282 7.39 1.22 -5.14
N GLY A 283 8.12 0.10 -5.13
CA GLY A 283 9.12 -0.23 -6.13
C GLY A 283 10.19 0.85 -6.26
N ARG A 284 10.35 1.36 -7.49
CA ARG A 284 11.28 2.44 -7.81
C ARG A 284 11.08 3.66 -6.93
N ASP A 285 9.84 4.11 -6.78
CA ASP A 285 9.54 5.40 -6.20
C ASP A 285 9.87 5.38 -4.70
N SER A 286 9.46 4.32 -3.97
CA SER A 286 9.84 4.12 -2.57
C SER A 286 11.34 3.88 -2.38
N MET A 287 12.04 3.24 -3.32
CA MET A 287 13.51 3.11 -3.26
C MET A 287 14.22 4.46 -3.44
N ILE A 288 13.75 5.31 -4.35
CA ILE A 288 14.27 6.69 -4.51
C ILE A 288 13.99 7.50 -3.24
N SER A 289 12.77 7.46 -2.70
CA SER A 289 12.44 8.12 -1.44
C SER A 289 13.31 7.64 -0.28
N ALA A 290 13.62 6.34 -0.19
CA ALA A 290 14.51 5.79 0.83
C ALA A 290 15.96 6.27 0.70
N LEU A 291 16.47 6.44 -0.53
CA LEU A 291 17.80 7.02 -0.77
C LEU A 291 17.84 8.52 -0.40
N LEU A 292 16.77 9.26 -0.65
CA LEU A 292 16.67 10.69 -0.31
C LEU A 292 16.47 10.93 1.19
N LEU A 293 15.71 10.07 1.87
CA LEU A 293 15.40 10.16 3.30
C LEU A 293 16.34 9.33 4.18
N GLU A 294 17.35 8.66 3.62
CA GLU A 294 18.34 7.85 4.34
C GLU A 294 18.93 8.54 5.60
N PRO A 295 19.23 9.86 5.61
CA PRO A 295 19.77 10.53 6.79
C PRO A 295 18.82 10.56 8.00
N VAL A 296 17.51 10.34 7.80
CA VAL A 296 16.49 10.45 8.86
C VAL A 296 15.64 9.18 9.05
N LEU A 297 15.59 8.28 8.06
CA LEU A 297 14.82 7.02 8.17
C LEU A 297 15.42 6.10 9.22
N SER A 298 14.54 5.39 9.94
CA SER A 298 14.94 4.34 10.86
C SER A 298 15.70 3.22 10.14
N LYS A 299 16.66 2.62 10.84
CA LYS A 299 17.50 1.49 10.37
C LYS A 299 17.44 0.35 11.38
N GLY A 300 17.46 -0.90 10.91
CA GLY A 300 17.43 -2.09 11.74
C GLY A 300 16.14 -2.91 11.64
N ASN A 301 15.97 -3.84 12.57
CA ASN A 301 14.88 -4.82 12.52
C ASN A 301 13.50 -4.14 12.56
N ASN A 302 12.64 -4.43 11.58
CA ASN A 302 11.31 -3.80 11.41
C ASN A 302 11.34 -2.28 11.16
N SER A 303 12.47 -1.73 10.70
CA SER A 303 12.60 -0.31 10.36
C SER A 303 11.98 0.05 8.99
N ALA A 304 11.77 1.34 8.74
CA ALA A 304 11.34 1.84 7.43
C ALA A 304 12.33 1.48 6.31
N MET A 305 13.64 1.52 6.57
CA MET A 305 14.66 1.09 5.60
C MET A 305 14.53 -0.40 5.25
N GLU A 306 14.34 -1.28 6.25
CA GLU A 306 14.11 -2.70 5.99
C GLU A 306 12.76 -2.97 5.31
N ALA A 307 11.71 -2.20 5.64
CA ALA A 307 10.40 -2.31 5.00
C ALA A 307 10.44 -1.95 3.50
N VAL A 308 11.18 -0.90 3.10
CA VAL A 308 11.35 -0.56 1.66
C VAL A 308 12.07 -1.67 0.90
N ILE A 309 13.21 -2.14 1.42
CA ILE A 309 14.00 -3.17 0.74
C ILE A 309 13.23 -4.50 0.72
N GLY A 310 12.62 -4.89 1.84
CA GLY A 310 11.81 -6.10 1.97
C GLY A 310 10.60 -6.11 1.03
N ALA A 311 9.90 -4.97 0.88
CA ALA A 311 8.75 -4.86 -0.02
C ALA A 311 9.08 -5.15 -1.48
N VAL A 312 10.26 -4.72 -1.95
CA VAL A 312 10.75 -5.02 -3.30
C VAL A 312 11.23 -6.47 -3.38
N LEU A 313 11.96 -6.96 -2.38
CA LEU A 313 12.47 -8.34 -2.36
C LEU A 313 11.34 -9.39 -2.36
N GLU A 314 10.30 -9.21 -1.55
CA GLU A 314 9.08 -10.06 -1.57
C GLU A 314 8.45 -10.16 -2.97
N ARG A 315 8.65 -9.15 -3.82
CA ARG A 315 7.97 -9.01 -5.12
C ARG A 315 8.92 -9.08 -6.32
N ILE A 316 10.14 -9.61 -6.13
CA ILE A 316 10.99 -10.03 -7.26
C ILE A 316 10.32 -11.21 -7.99
N ASN A 317 10.36 -11.19 -9.32
CA ASN A 317 10.00 -12.33 -10.14
C ASN A 317 11.06 -13.43 -10.00
N ARG A 318 10.71 -14.54 -9.34
CA ARG A 318 11.61 -15.68 -9.11
C ARG A 318 12.17 -16.37 -10.36
N THR A 319 11.60 -16.10 -11.54
CA THR A 319 12.00 -16.76 -12.79
C THR A 319 13.10 -16.00 -13.51
N ASP A 320 13.02 -14.66 -13.55
CA ASP A 320 13.90 -13.83 -14.37
C ASP A 320 14.64 -12.71 -13.62
N GLY A 321 14.32 -12.50 -12.34
CA GLY A 321 14.91 -11.49 -11.45
C GLY A 321 14.31 -10.09 -11.53
N SER A 322 13.22 -9.87 -12.28
CA SER A 322 12.62 -8.53 -12.43
C SER A 322 12.01 -8.01 -11.11
N ALA A 323 12.19 -6.72 -10.84
CA ALA A 323 11.62 -6.03 -9.70
C ALA A 323 10.24 -5.44 -10.04
N CYS A 324 9.28 -5.69 -9.17
CA CYS A 324 7.92 -5.18 -9.30
C CYS A 324 7.88 -3.66 -9.07
N HIS A 325 7.35 -2.93 -10.04
CA HIS A 325 7.22 -1.48 -10.01
C HIS A 325 5.98 -1.03 -9.22
N GLU A 326 4.85 -1.64 -9.56
CA GLU A 326 3.54 -1.43 -8.96
C GLU A 326 2.87 -2.80 -8.76
N GLU A 327 2.15 -2.99 -7.66
CA GLU A 327 1.39 -4.23 -7.43
C GLU A 327 -0.08 -4.04 -7.79
N THR A 328 -0.75 -5.12 -8.19
CA THR A 328 -2.21 -5.18 -8.24
C THR A 328 -2.66 -6.20 -7.19
N VAL A 329 -3.49 -5.75 -6.24
CA VAL A 329 -3.92 -6.51 -5.06
C VAL A 329 -5.43 -6.38 -4.83
N GLY A 330 -5.98 -7.20 -3.93
CA GLY A 330 -7.39 -7.15 -3.54
C GLY A 330 -8.35 -7.46 -4.69
N ASP A 331 -9.52 -6.81 -4.67
CA ASP A 331 -10.61 -7.01 -5.62
C ASP A 331 -10.17 -6.84 -7.09
N TYR A 332 -9.30 -5.87 -7.38
CA TYR A 332 -8.83 -5.61 -8.75
C TYR A 332 -7.85 -6.69 -9.26
N ALA A 333 -7.09 -7.34 -8.37
CA ALA A 333 -6.28 -8.50 -8.74
C ALA A 333 -7.17 -9.67 -9.14
N THR A 334 -8.23 -9.91 -8.36
CA THR A 334 -9.23 -10.94 -8.66
C THR A 334 -9.93 -10.66 -9.99
N TRP A 335 -10.37 -9.43 -10.22
CA TRP A 335 -10.92 -9.00 -11.51
C TRP A 335 -9.93 -9.24 -12.67
N THR A 336 -8.67 -8.81 -12.52
CA THR A 336 -7.66 -8.93 -13.58
C THR A 336 -7.29 -10.39 -13.88
N ASN A 337 -7.31 -11.27 -12.89
CA ASN A 337 -7.15 -12.71 -13.09
C ASN A 337 -8.36 -13.30 -13.82
N LEU A 338 -9.59 -12.91 -13.48
CA LEU A 338 -10.82 -13.33 -14.17
C LEU A 338 -10.82 -12.89 -15.65
N GLN A 339 -10.35 -11.67 -15.97
CA GLN A 339 -10.18 -11.22 -17.36
C GLN A 339 -9.18 -12.06 -18.16
N LYS A 340 -8.32 -12.85 -17.49
CA LYS A 340 -7.38 -13.81 -18.09
C LYS A 340 -7.90 -15.26 -18.04
N ASN A 341 -9.17 -15.47 -17.67
CA ASN A 341 -9.79 -16.77 -17.38
C ASN A 341 -9.08 -17.56 -16.26
N ILE A 342 -8.50 -16.86 -15.27
CA ILE A 342 -7.82 -17.45 -14.11
C ILE A 342 -8.67 -17.19 -12.86
N THR A 343 -9.21 -18.25 -12.25
CA THR A 343 -9.90 -18.14 -10.95
C THR A 343 -8.87 -18.02 -9.82
N SER A 344 -8.44 -16.80 -9.51
CA SER A 344 -7.43 -16.53 -8.46
C SER A 344 -7.54 -15.13 -7.88
N THR A 345 -7.33 -15.02 -6.58
CA THR A 345 -7.19 -13.75 -5.84
C THR A 345 -5.72 -13.33 -5.68
N THR A 346 -4.79 -14.07 -6.28
CA THR A 346 -3.35 -13.83 -6.14
C THR A 346 -2.96 -12.48 -6.74
N MET A 347 -2.09 -11.75 -6.03
CA MET A 347 -1.56 -10.47 -6.50
C MET A 347 -0.87 -10.60 -7.87
N LEU A 348 -0.84 -9.49 -8.59
CA LEU A 348 -0.06 -9.34 -9.83
C LEU A 348 0.96 -8.22 -9.64
N CYS A 349 1.99 -8.22 -10.48
CA CYS A 349 3.06 -7.22 -10.45
C CYS A 349 3.29 -6.65 -11.85
N ASP A 350 3.46 -5.34 -11.91
CA ASP A 350 3.94 -4.65 -13.10
C ASP A 350 5.47 -4.75 -13.16
N TYR A 351 5.97 -5.54 -14.13
CA TYR A 351 7.39 -5.75 -14.41
C TYR A 351 7.85 -5.04 -15.71
N LYS A 352 7.04 -4.13 -16.28
CA LYS A 352 7.39 -3.46 -17.56
C LYS A 352 8.44 -2.36 -17.42
N MET A 353 8.63 -1.84 -16.21
CA MET A 353 9.53 -0.73 -15.91
C MET A 353 10.95 -1.24 -15.68
N VAL A 354 11.74 -1.35 -16.77
CA VAL A 354 13.09 -1.93 -16.78
C VAL A 354 14.06 -1.22 -15.84
N ASP A 355 13.84 0.07 -15.58
CA ASP A 355 14.65 0.89 -14.68
C ASP A 355 14.51 0.51 -13.19
N THR A 356 13.40 -0.13 -12.80
CA THR A 356 13.12 -0.49 -11.39
C THR A 356 14.17 -1.44 -10.83
N ASP A 357 14.67 -2.38 -11.64
CA ASP A 357 15.69 -3.37 -11.25
C ASP A 357 16.94 -2.70 -10.64
N TYR A 358 17.40 -1.62 -11.26
CA TYR A 358 18.72 -1.04 -11.03
C TYR A 358 18.85 -0.30 -9.68
N PHE A 359 17.74 0.12 -9.07
CA PHE A 359 17.75 0.78 -7.75
C PHE A 359 18.00 -0.19 -6.59
N LEU A 360 17.55 -1.44 -6.71
CA LEU A 360 17.60 -2.41 -5.61
C LEU A 360 19.02 -2.72 -5.11
N PRO A 361 20.02 -3.06 -5.96
CA PRO A 361 21.38 -3.28 -5.47
C PRO A 361 22.01 -2.01 -4.89
N ILE A 362 21.65 -0.81 -5.38
CA ILE A 362 22.14 0.47 -4.84
C ILE A 362 21.65 0.63 -3.39
N LEU A 363 20.35 0.45 -3.15
CA LEU A 363 19.77 0.56 -1.82
C LEU A 363 20.26 -0.55 -0.86
N ILE A 364 20.37 -1.80 -1.34
CA ILE A 364 20.93 -2.91 -0.56
C ILE A 364 22.40 -2.64 -0.20
N LYS A 365 23.21 -2.08 -1.11
CA LYS A 365 24.60 -1.67 -0.80
C LYS A 365 24.62 -0.55 0.24
N ARG A 366 23.74 0.44 0.09
CA ARG A 366 23.65 1.56 1.03
C ARG A 366 23.33 1.08 2.45
N TYR A 367 22.38 0.15 2.58
CA TYR A 367 22.01 -0.40 3.88
C TYR A 367 23.03 -1.43 4.41
N LEU A 368 23.33 -2.50 3.67
CA LEU A 368 24.11 -3.63 4.19
C LEU A 368 25.63 -3.43 4.21
N VAL A 369 26.15 -2.42 3.49
CA VAL A 369 27.60 -2.14 3.41
C VAL A 369 27.94 -0.77 4.00
N ASP A 370 27.24 0.30 3.63
CA ASP A 370 27.62 1.65 4.09
C ASP A 370 27.14 1.98 5.52
N ASN A 371 26.15 1.25 6.05
CA ASN A 371 25.54 1.53 7.35
C ASN A 371 25.83 0.42 8.38
N GLU A 372 26.34 0.80 9.56
CA GLU A 372 26.72 -0.17 10.61
C GLU A 372 25.56 -1.03 11.13
N VAL A 373 24.34 -0.49 11.19
CA VAL A 373 23.16 -1.24 11.64
C VAL A 373 22.83 -2.33 10.62
N GLY A 374 22.84 -1.98 9.33
CA GLY A 374 22.66 -2.94 8.24
C GLY A 374 23.78 -3.97 8.15
N GLN A 375 25.04 -3.57 8.33
CA GLN A 375 26.18 -4.51 8.45
C GLN A 375 25.95 -5.54 9.57
N ARG A 376 25.45 -5.11 10.75
CA ARG A 376 25.10 -6.02 11.85
C ARG A 376 23.87 -6.89 11.53
N ARG A 377 22.90 -6.40 10.75
CA ARG A 377 21.66 -7.09 10.39
C ARG A 377 21.78 -8.08 9.22
N HIS A 378 22.79 -7.96 8.34
CA HIS A 378 22.84 -8.63 7.04
C HIS A 378 22.46 -10.12 7.05
N LYS A 379 22.99 -10.92 7.99
CA LYS A 379 22.72 -12.37 8.04
C LYS A 379 21.25 -12.66 8.29
N ALA A 380 20.65 -11.96 9.25
CA ALA A 380 19.23 -12.14 9.58
C ALA A 380 18.36 -11.64 8.42
N PHE A 381 18.63 -10.43 7.94
CA PHE A 381 17.85 -9.78 6.86
C PHE A 381 17.84 -10.60 5.57
N LEU A 382 18.99 -11.13 5.13
CA LEU A 382 19.07 -11.95 3.92
C LEU A 382 18.55 -13.39 4.11
N SER A 383 18.39 -13.84 5.37
CA SER A 383 17.79 -15.13 5.72
C SER A 383 16.27 -15.05 5.92
N THR A 384 15.66 -13.86 5.88
CA THR A 384 14.20 -13.69 5.96
C THR A 384 13.51 -14.56 4.90
N PRO A 385 12.61 -15.48 5.29
CA PRO A 385 11.85 -16.30 4.34
C PRO A 385 10.91 -15.42 3.52
N ALA A 386 10.86 -15.68 2.22
CA ALA A 386 10.03 -14.95 1.29
C ALA A 386 8.67 -15.63 1.04
N GLY A 387 7.74 -14.89 0.44
CA GLY A 387 6.42 -15.37 0.06
C GLY A 387 5.36 -15.23 1.15
N SER A 388 5.61 -14.27 2.05
CA SER A 388 4.61 -13.73 2.97
C SER A 388 3.57 -12.89 2.23
N ILE A 389 4.02 -12.13 1.21
CA ILE A 389 3.16 -11.32 0.34
C ILE A 389 2.93 -12.01 -1.01
N ASN A 390 3.99 -12.22 -1.79
CA ASN A 390 3.88 -12.93 -3.07
C ASN A 390 4.07 -14.43 -2.85
N SER A 391 2.96 -15.18 -2.68
CA SER A 391 2.98 -16.62 -2.39
C SER A 391 3.80 -17.46 -3.38
N VAL A 392 4.02 -16.97 -4.61
CA VAL A 392 4.90 -17.59 -5.61
C VAL A 392 6.36 -17.65 -5.15
N ASN A 393 6.82 -16.74 -4.27
CA ASN A 393 8.18 -16.67 -3.76
C ASN A 393 8.46 -17.52 -2.52
N ARG A 394 7.49 -18.35 -2.08
CA ARG A 394 7.69 -19.33 -1.00
C ARG A 394 8.87 -20.28 -1.30
N ASN A 395 9.52 -20.71 -0.23
CA ASN A 395 10.75 -21.51 -0.20
C ASN A 395 12.01 -20.78 -0.74
N LEU A 396 11.95 -19.46 -0.93
CA LEU A 396 13.12 -18.62 -1.15
C LEU A 396 13.39 -17.73 0.08
N THR A 397 14.58 -17.13 0.15
CA THR A 397 14.88 -16.03 1.08
C THR A 397 15.05 -14.71 0.35
N TRP A 398 14.96 -13.60 1.08
CA TRP A 398 15.27 -12.26 0.58
C TRP A 398 16.68 -12.16 -0.03
N GLY A 399 17.67 -12.87 0.51
CA GLY A 399 19.01 -12.96 -0.09
C GLY A 399 19.07 -13.70 -1.43
N GLN A 400 18.25 -14.74 -1.60
CA GLN A 400 18.14 -15.44 -2.89
C GLN A 400 17.44 -14.58 -3.93
N LEU A 401 16.40 -13.84 -3.55
CA LEU A 401 15.68 -12.91 -4.45
C LEU A 401 16.57 -11.71 -4.85
N SER A 402 17.37 -11.18 -3.93
CA SER A 402 18.43 -10.20 -4.22
C SER A 402 19.46 -10.75 -5.22
N THR A 403 19.85 -12.01 -5.06
CA THR A 403 20.78 -12.67 -6.00
C THR A 403 20.16 -12.78 -7.39
N LEU A 404 18.91 -13.21 -7.52
CA LEU A 404 18.21 -13.31 -8.82
C LEU A 404 18.10 -11.96 -9.55
N ASN A 405 17.85 -10.87 -8.83
CA ASN A 405 17.85 -9.53 -9.41
C ASN A 405 19.25 -9.09 -9.87
N ALA A 406 20.31 -9.37 -9.10
CA ALA A 406 21.68 -9.13 -9.53
C ALA A 406 22.10 -9.99 -10.75
N GLU A 407 21.62 -11.25 -10.84
CA GLU A 407 21.78 -12.11 -12.02
C GLU A 407 21.17 -11.48 -13.26
N ARG A 408 19.96 -10.91 -13.13
CA ARG A 408 19.29 -10.17 -14.20
C ARG A 408 20.09 -8.97 -14.66
N ILE A 409 20.53 -8.13 -13.74
CA ILE A 409 21.25 -6.88 -14.05
C ILE A 409 22.58 -7.19 -14.78
N ILE A 410 23.37 -8.16 -14.30
CA ILE A 410 24.61 -8.57 -14.98
C ILE A 410 24.29 -9.16 -16.37
N ARG A 411 23.25 -9.99 -16.49
CA ARG A 411 22.83 -10.60 -17.77
C ARG A 411 22.42 -9.55 -18.80
N LEU A 412 21.62 -8.54 -18.41
CA LEU A 412 21.16 -7.47 -19.29
C LEU A 412 22.24 -6.45 -19.62
N ALA A 413 23.20 -6.21 -18.71
CA ALA A 413 24.35 -5.34 -18.98
C ALA A 413 25.41 -5.97 -19.91
N GLY A 414 25.43 -7.30 -20.00
CA GLY A 414 26.44 -8.08 -20.71
C GLY A 414 26.59 -7.78 -22.20
N PRO A 415 25.52 -7.73 -23.02
CA PRO A 415 25.60 -7.45 -24.45
C PRO A 415 26.34 -6.14 -24.76
N PHE A 416 25.99 -5.04 -24.08
CA PHE A 416 26.68 -3.77 -24.25
C PHE A 416 28.13 -3.82 -23.77
N ALA A 417 28.39 -4.46 -22.62
CA ALA A 417 29.74 -4.59 -22.08
C ALA A 417 30.66 -5.43 -22.98
N GLN A 418 30.12 -6.37 -23.76
CA GLN A 418 30.87 -7.16 -24.73
C GLN A 418 31.03 -6.46 -26.08
N LYS A 419 29.99 -5.75 -26.55
CA LYS A 419 30.00 -5.03 -27.83
C LYS A 419 29.15 -3.77 -27.70
N GLN A 420 29.80 -2.61 -27.70
CA GLN A 420 29.17 -1.31 -27.46
C GLN A 420 28.49 -0.81 -28.74
N THR A 421 27.25 -1.20 -28.96
CA THR A 421 26.39 -0.73 -30.06
C THR A 421 25.00 -0.37 -29.55
N LYS A 422 24.24 0.41 -30.33
CA LYS A 422 22.90 0.87 -29.95
C LYS A 422 21.94 -0.30 -29.71
N GLU A 423 22.07 -1.35 -30.52
CA GLU A 423 21.27 -2.58 -30.47
C GLU A 423 21.49 -3.35 -29.17
N ASN A 424 22.65 -3.17 -28.52
CA ASN A 424 23.03 -3.85 -27.29
C ASN A 424 22.74 -3.04 -26.02
N LEU A 425 22.23 -1.81 -26.13
CA LEU A 425 21.69 -1.08 -25.00
C LEU A 425 20.47 -1.81 -24.41
N ILE A 426 20.07 -1.43 -23.19
CA ILE A 426 18.83 -1.94 -22.59
C ILE A 426 17.65 -1.22 -23.23
N HIS A 427 16.78 -1.99 -23.87
CA HIS A 427 15.54 -1.51 -24.49
C HIS A 427 14.37 -1.59 -23.51
N LEU A 428 13.22 -1.05 -23.92
CA LEU A 428 11.94 -1.40 -23.31
C LEU A 428 11.64 -2.89 -23.58
N ASN A 429 10.77 -3.49 -22.76
CA ASN A 429 10.28 -4.85 -23.03
C ASN A 429 9.48 -4.89 -24.36
N ASP A 430 9.47 -6.04 -25.03
CA ASP A 430 8.77 -6.21 -26.30
C ASP A 430 7.28 -5.84 -26.19
N GLY A 431 6.81 -4.98 -27.09
CA GLY A 431 5.42 -4.48 -27.13
C GLY A 431 5.13 -3.29 -26.21
N GLU A 432 6.05 -2.89 -25.33
CA GLU A 432 5.85 -1.78 -24.40
C GLU A 432 6.33 -0.44 -24.97
N VAL A 433 5.47 0.59 -24.90
CA VAL A 433 5.79 1.97 -25.35
C VAL A 433 6.30 2.87 -24.22
N VAL A 434 6.15 2.41 -22.98
CA VAL A 434 6.68 2.99 -21.73
C VAL A 434 7.50 1.92 -21.01
N GLY A 435 8.19 2.27 -19.92
CA GLY A 435 9.01 1.28 -19.20
C GLY A 435 10.35 1.78 -18.67
N GLN A 436 10.64 3.08 -18.70
CA GLN A 436 11.90 3.65 -18.21
C GLN A 436 11.71 5.08 -17.68
N TRP A 437 12.59 5.52 -16.78
CA TRP A 437 12.59 6.89 -16.23
C TRP A 437 13.19 7.90 -17.22
N ARG A 438 12.32 8.52 -18.02
CA ARG A 438 12.70 9.36 -19.17
C ARG A 438 13.40 10.68 -18.82
N ASP A 439 13.35 11.11 -17.56
CA ASP A 439 13.59 12.50 -17.14
C ASP A 439 14.97 12.72 -16.49
N SER A 440 15.90 11.77 -16.63
CA SER A 440 17.22 11.81 -16.00
C SER A 440 18.35 11.65 -17.02
N THR A 441 19.38 12.50 -16.92
CA THR A 441 20.63 12.40 -17.69
C THR A 441 21.64 11.41 -17.06
N TYR A 442 21.24 10.69 -16.01
CA TYR A 442 22.11 9.82 -15.21
C TYR A 442 21.96 8.34 -15.59
N ALA A 443 23.09 7.61 -15.61
CA ALA A 443 23.13 6.21 -16.00
C ALA A 443 22.92 5.28 -14.79
N LEU A 444 21.73 4.67 -14.67
CA LEU A 444 21.40 3.71 -13.60
C LEU A 444 22.21 2.39 -13.69
N VAL A 445 22.48 1.93 -14.90
CA VAL A 445 23.14 0.65 -15.18
C VAL A 445 24.52 0.54 -14.53
N PRO A 446 25.48 1.47 -14.73
CA PRO A 446 26.77 1.41 -14.06
C PRO A 446 26.65 1.55 -12.54
N ALA A 447 25.76 2.42 -12.02
CA ALA A 447 25.56 2.56 -10.57
C ALA A 447 25.14 1.24 -9.90
N ALA A 448 24.20 0.51 -10.53
CA ALA A 448 23.80 -0.83 -10.07
C ALA A 448 24.93 -1.85 -10.16
N LEU A 449 25.71 -1.84 -11.25
CA LEU A 449 26.85 -2.74 -11.44
C LEU A 449 27.98 -2.47 -10.43
N ARG A 450 28.29 -1.21 -10.13
CA ARG A 450 29.20 -0.80 -9.04
C ARG A 450 28.70 -1.33 -7.70
N ALA A 451 27.41 -1.18 -7.41
CA ALA A 451 26.81 -1.68 -6.19
C ALA A 451 26.89 -3.21 -6.08
N ILE A 452 26.55 -3.96 -7.13
CA ILE A 452 26.68 -5.43 -7.18
C ILE A 452 28.14 -5.86 -6.98
N SER A 453 29.10 -5.16 -7.60
CA SER A 453 30.53 -5.41 -7.42
C SER A 453 30.96 -5.25 -5.94
N ILE A 454 30.50 -4.20 -5.26
CA ILE A 454 30.79 -3.97 -3.83
C ILE A 454 30.11 -5.04 -2.97
N LEU A 455 28.82 -5.31 -3.18
CA LEU A 455 28.07 -6.35 -2.48
C LEU A 455 28.74 -7.73 -2.60
N ALA A 456 29.27 -8.07 -3.78
CA ALA A 456 30.02 -9.31 -4.00
C ALA A 456 31.34 -9.36 -3.19
N ARG A 457 32.07 -8.23 -3.06
CA ARG A 457 33.29 -8.13 -2.22
C ARG A 457 32.98 -8.32 -0.74
N HIS A 458 31.83 -7.84 -0.28
CA HIS A 458 31.34 -8.04 1.09
C HIS A 458 30.63 -9.39 1.31
N GLY A 459 30.70 -10.32 0.35
CA GLY A 459 30.19 -11.69 0.51
C GLY A 459 28.67 -11.84 0.47
N ILE A 460 27.94 -10.81 0.05
CA ILE A 460 26.46 -10.82 -0.05
C ILE A 460 25.98 -11.85 -1.10
N TYR A 461 26.80 -12.13 -2.11
CA TYR A 461 26.55 -13.12 -3.15
C TYR A 461 27.56 -14.30 -3.06
N PRO A 462 27.49 -15.16 -2.03
CA PRO A 462 28.57 -16.10 -1.68
C PRO A 462 28.87 -17.15 -2.77
N HIS A 463 27.89 -17.48 -3.61
CA HIS A 463 28.05 -18.42 -4.72
C HIS A 463 28.53 -17.77 -6.03
N ARG A 464 28.77 -16.45 -6.05
CA ARG A 464 29.07 -15.65 -7.25
C ARG A 464 30.43 -14.95 -7.15
N LYS A 465 31.47 -15.74 -6.84
CA LYS A 465 32.83 -15.26 -6.47
C LYS A 465 33.49 -14.31 -7.48
N ASN A 466 33.17 -14.40 -8.78
CA ASN A 466 33.74 -13.55 -9.83
C ASN A 466 33.04 -12.19 -10.01
N TRP A 467 31.86 -11.98 -9.42
CA TRP A 467 31.05 -10.78 -9.67
C TRP A 467 31.69 -9.48 -9.17
N ALA A 468 32.50 -9.54 -8.12
CA ALA A 468 33.30 -8.42 -7.61
C ALA A 468 34.23 -7.79 -8.66
N HIS A 469 34.61 -8.59 -9.68
CA HIS A 469 35.41 -8.17 -10.82
C HIS A 469 34.51 -7.94 -12.05
N LEU A 470 33.68 -8.93 -12.42
CA LEU A 470 32.84 -8.88 -13.62
C LEU A 470 31.90 -7.67 -13.65
N ALA A 471 31.17 -7.41 -12.55
CA ALA A 471 30.27 -6.26 -12.48
C ALA A 471 31.06 -4.94 -12.42
N GLY A 472 32.28 -4.95 -11.85
CA GLY A 472 33.19 -3.80 -11.88
C GLY A 472 33.58 -3.42 -13.30
N GLN A 473 34.07 -4.40 -14.08
CA GLN A 473 34.45 -4.22 -15.49
C GLN A 473 33.26 -3.79 -16.36
N TYR A 474 32.08 -4.37 -16.13
CA TYR A 474 30.88 -3.95 -16.86
C TYR A 474 30.53 -2.50 -16.52
N ALA A 475 30.64 -2.08 -15.24
CA ALA A 475 30.41 -0.69 -14.87
C ALA A 475 31.41 0.26 -15.56
N ASP A 476 32.71 -0.06 -15.58
CA ASP A 476 33.73 0.74 -16.29
C ASP A 476 33.35 0.97 -17.76
N ILE A 477 32.96 -0.10 -18.47
CA ILE A 477 32.58 -0.04 -19.90
C ILE A 477 31.28 0.76 -20.11
N TRP A 478 30.28 0.59 -19.24
CA TRP A 478 29.04 1.36 -19.31
C TRP A 478 29.28 2.85 -19.03
N GLU A 479 30.11 3.21 -18.05
CA GLU A 479 30.49 4.60 -17.73
C GLU A 479 31.24 5.26 -18.89
N GLU A 480 32.25 4.58 -19.46
CA GLU A 480 33.06 5.13 -20.55
C GLU A 480 32.33 5.22 -21.89
N LYS A 481 31.50 4.22 -22.23
CA LYS A 481 31.05 3.99 -23.61
C LYS A 481 29.57 4.24 -23.85
N ALA A 482 28.71 4.30 -22.83
CA ALA A 482 27.27 4.49 -23.04
C ALA A 482 26.91 5.94 -23.42
N LEU A 483 27.57 6.93 -22.82
CA LEU A 483 27.21 8.35 -22.95
C LEU A 483 27.11 8.87 -24.41
N PRO A 484 28.01 8.52 -25.35
CA PRO A 484 27.88 8.93 -26.76
C PRO A 484 26.55 8.53 -27.43
N PHE A 485 25.92 7.43 -27.00
CA PHE A 485 24.65 6.97 -27.57
C PHE A 485 23.43 7.82 -27.14
N PHE A 486 23.60 8.68 -26.13
CA PHE A 486 22.56 9.58 -25.62
C PHE A 486 22.84 11.05 -25.93
N LYS A 487 24.00 11.39 -26.53
CA LYS A 487 24.41 12.75 -26.88
C LYS A 487 23.89 13.24 -28.24
N ALA A 488 22.76 12.70 -28.70
CA ALA A 488 22.15 13.03 -29.99
C ALA A 488 20.61 13.04 -29.90
N LEU A 489 20.08 14.00 -29.14
CA LEU A 489 18.74 14.58 -29.24
C LEU A 489 18.83 16.06 -28.89
#